data_AF-A0AAD6YFV3-F1
#
_entry.id   AF-A0AAD6YFV3-F1
#
_cell.length_a   1.000
_cell.length_b   1.000
_cell.length_c   1.000
_cell.angle_alpha   90.00
_cell.angle_beta   90.00
_cell.angle_gamma   90.00
#
_symmetry.space_group_name_H-M   'P 1'
#
loop_
_entity.id
_entity.type
_entity.pdbx_description
1 polymer ?
#
loop_
_entity_poly.entity_id
_entity_poly.type
_entity_poly.pdbx_seq_one_letter_code
_entity_poly.pdbx_strand_id
1 'polypeptide(L)'
;RMIVNLSQVCDKLPSSLFISGVTGRHEHALFGGGFGDIYQASHAGKTVALKHIHRDAEQHRQFCREALVWQQLRHPFVLEFIGIDRESFPGSLCLVAP
;
A
#
# COMPACT_ATOMS: atom_id res chain seq x y z
N ARG A 1 -4.96 7.31 -17.34
CA ARG A 1 -5.44 6.06 -18.00
C ARG A 1 -4.32 5.18 -18.58
N MET A 2 -3.26 5.73 -19.19
CA MET A 2 -2.18 4.91 -19.80
C MET A 2 -1.33 4.12 -18.78
N ILE A 3 -0.97 4.73 -17.65
CA ILE A 3 -0.18 4.08 -16.58
C ILE A 3 -0.89 2.86 -16.00
N VAL A 4 -2.19 2.97 -15.68
CA VAL A 4 -3.00 1.86 -15.12
C VAL A 4 -3.01 0.66 -16.05
N ASN A 5 -3.27 0.89 -17.34
CA ASN A 5 -3.35 -0.19 -18.32
C ASN A 5 -1.98 -0.87 -18.50
N LEU A 6 -0.89 -0.11 -18.58
CA LEU A 6 0.46 -0.68 -18.67
C LEU A 6 0.81 -1.52 -17.44
N SER A 7 0.60 -0.99 -16.23
CA SER A 7 0.88 -1.71 -14.99
C SER A 7 -0.01 -2.94 -14.77
N GLN A 8 -1.25 -2.95 -15.28
CA GLN A 8 -2.12 -4.13 -15.28
C GLN A 8 -1.66 -5.20 -16.27
N VAL A 9 -0.95 -4.81 -17.33
CA VAL A 9 -0.42 -5.73 -18.34
C VAL A 9 0.94 -6.29 -17.92
N CYS A 10 1.76 -5.50 -17.22
CA CYS A 10 3.11 -5.90 -16.85
C CYS A 10 3.30 -6.29 -15.37
N ASP A 11 2.25 -6.22 -14.54
CA ASP A 11 2.28 -6.45 -13.08
C ASP A 11 3.40 -5.66 -12.38
N LYS A 12 3.71 -4.46 -12.90
CA LYS A 12 4.77 -3.60 -12.37
C LYS A 12 4.21 -2.27 -11.91
N LEU A 13 4.60 -1.88 -10.71
CA LEU A 13 4.29 -0.59 -10.11
C LEU A 13 5.41 0.41 -10.43
N PRO A 14 5.08 1.68 -10.71
CA PRO A 14 6.07 2.74 -10.85
C PRO A 14 6.95 2.84 -9.60
N SER A 15 8.27 2.94 -9.77
CA SER A 15 9.21 3.08 -8.65
C SER A 15 8.93 4.29 -7.76
N SER A 16 8.31 5.34 -8.32
CA SER A 16 7.87 6.53 -7.59
C SER A 16 6.77 6.28 -6.57
N LEU A 17 6.11 5.11 -6.59
CA LEU A 17 5.12 4.74 -5.57
C LEU A 17 5.77 4.21 -4.30
N PHE A 18 7.02 3.73 -4.39
CA PHE A 18 7.70 3.14 -3.25
C PHE A 18 8.29 4.23 -2.37
N ILE A 19 8.01 4.14 -1.08
CA ILE A 19 8.55 5.03 -0.06
C ILE A 19 9.50 4.25 0.86
N SER A 20 10.31 4.96 1.61
CA SER A 20 11.19 4.43 2.64
C SER A 20 11.00 5.20 3.94
N GLY A 21 11.50 4.66 5.05
CA GLY A 21 11.41 5.33 6.35
C GLY A 21 10.07 5.13 7.07
N VAL A 22 9.34 4.07 6.71
CA VAL A 22 8.29 3.54 7.57
C VAL A 22 8.95 2.83 8.76
N THR A 23 8.55 3.21 9.97
CA THR A 23 9.18 2.76 11.21
C THR A 23 8.13 2.48 12.27
N GLY A 24 8.52 1.80 13.35
CA GLY A 24 7.64 1.61 14.51
C GLY A 24 6.34 0.87 14.19
N ARG A 25 6.34 -0.02 13.18
CA ARG A 25 5.20 -0.90 12.90
C ARG A 25 4.86 -1.69 14.18
N HIS A 26 3.61 -1.63 14.59
CA HIS A 26 3.10 -2.46 15.68
C HIS A 26 3.30 -3.95 15.37
N GLU A 27 3.54 -4.75 16.41
CA GLU A 27 3.74 -6.19 16.28
C GLU A 27 2.47 -6.91 15.80
N HIS A 28 1.33 -6.49 16.34
CA HIS A 28 0.03 -7.06 16.05
C HIS A 28 -0.79 -6.14 15.16
N ALA A 29 -1.61 -6.73 14.29
CA ALA A 29 -2.58 -5.99 13.49
C ALA A 29 -3.61 -5.34 14.43
N LEU A 30 -4.02 -4.12 14.11
CA LEU A 30 -5.15 -3.47 14.78
C LEU A 30 -6.49 -4.02 14.27
N PHE A 31 -6.54 -4.39 12.98
CA PHE A 31 -7.70 -4.97 12.33
C PHE A 31 -7.26 -6.02 11.32
N GLY A 32 -8.05 -7.08 11.17
CA GLY A 32 -7.88 -8.10 10.14
C GLY A 32 -9.20 -8.40 9.45
N GLY A 33 -9.16 -8.69 8.16
CA GLY A 33 -10.33 -9.04 7.36
C GLY A 33 -9.97 -9.73 6.06
N GLY A 34 -10.98 -10.05 5.24
CA GLY A 34 -10.78 -10.80 3.98
C GLY A 34 -9.93 -10.11 2.92
N PHE A 35 -9.58 -8.84 3.12
CA PHE A 35 -8.76 -8.03 2.20
C PHE A 35 -7.37 -7.68 2.76
N GLY A 36 -6.98 -8.32 3.87
CA GLY A 36 -5.70 -8.13 4.54
C GLY A 36 -5.82 -7.52 5.94
N ASP A 37 -4.65 -7.25 6.51
CA ASP A 37 -4.47 -6.78 7.87
C ASP A 37 -4.03 -5.31 7.88
N ILE A 38 -4.51 -4.54 8.86
CA ILE A 38 -4.14 -3.14 9.08
C ILE A 38 -3.26 -3.04 10.32
N TYR A 39 -2.06 -2.49 10.14
CA TYR A 39 -1.11 -2.20 11.21
C TYR A 39 -0.95 -0.70 11.36
N GLN A 40 -0.66 -0.26 12.59
CA GLN A 40 -0.20 1.10 12.85
C GLN A 40 1.32 1.16 12.72
N ALA A 41 1.84 2.24 12.14
CA ALA A 41 3.25 2.55 12.02
C ALA A 41 3.50 4.08 12.07
N SER A 42 4.74 4.50 11.84
CA SER A 42 5.15 5.90 11.74
C SER A 42 5.86 6.16 10.42
N HIS A 43 5.55 7.28 9.76
CA HIS A 43 6.23 7.77 8.57
C HIS A 43 6.32 9.30 8.62
N ALA A 44 7.51 9.85 8.42
CA ALA A 44 7.77 11.29 8.52
C ALA A 44 7.26 11.94 9.83
N GLY A 45 7.37 11.22 10.95
CA GLY A 45 6.94 11.67 12.28
C GLY A 45 5.42 11.65 12.50
N LYS A 46 4.64 11.10 11.57
CA LYS A 46 3.18 10.96 11.69
C LYS A 46 2.81 9.49 11.81
N THR A 47 1.78 9.21 12.61
CA THR A 47 1.11 7.90 12.61
C THR A 47 0.53 7.64 11.23
N VAL A 48 0.69 6.41 10.73
CA VAL A 48 0.15 5.94 9.45
C VAL A 48 -0.43 4.53 9.59
N ALA A 49 -1.36 4.20 8.72
CA ALA A 49 -1.86 2.86 8.51
C ALA A 49 -1.03 2.12 7.45
N LEU A 50 -0.65 0.88 7.74
CA LEU A 50 -0.10 -0.08 6.79
C LEU A 50 -1.13 -1.16 6.50
N LYS A 51 -1.62 -1.20 5.26
CA LYS A 51 -2.48 -2.29 4.78
C LYS A 51 -1.61 -3.38 4.17
N HIS A 52 -1.42 -4.46 4.92
CA HIS A 52 -0.72 -5.66 4.49
C HIS A 52 -1.70 -6.63 3.81
N ILE A 53 -1.59 -6.78 2.50
CA ILE A 53 -2.42 -7.71 1.72
C ILE A 53 -1.69 -9.06 1.66
N HIS A 54 -2.39 -10.14 2.02
CA HIS A 54 -1.81 -11.50 1.99
C HIS A 54 -1.45 -11.92 0.56
N ARG A 55 -0.52 -12.87 0.44
CA ARG A 55 0.11 -13.24 -0.83
C ARG A 55 -0.55 -14.46 -1.46
N ASP A 56 -1.59 -14.25 -2.24
CA ASP A 56 -1.88 -15.07 -3.41
C ASP A 56 -1.63 -14.26 -4.71
N ALA A 57 -1.41 -14.94 -5.83
CA ALA A 57 -1.09 -14.29 -7.10
C ALA A 57 -2.24 -13.40 -7.63
N GLU A 58 -3.48 -13.70 -7.24
CA GLU A 58 -4.65 -12.90 -7.59
C GLU A 58 -4.68 -11.59 -6.79
N GLN A 59 -4.34 -11.67 -5.51
CA GLN A 59 -4.21 -10.56 -4.56
C GLN A 59 -3.07 -9.62 -4.95
N HIS A 60 -2.00 -10.10 -5.59
CA HIS A 60 -0.96 -9.20 -6.11
C HIS A 60 -1.50 -8.25 -7.19
N ARG A 61 -2.33 -8.77 -8.13
CA ARG A 61 -2.99 -7.92 -9.13
C ARG A 61 -3.96 -6.95 -8.50
N GLN A 62 -4.71 -7.40 -7.49
CA GLN A 62 -5.61 -6.54 -6.72
C GLN A 62 -4.84 -5.43 -6.00
N PHE A 63 -3.72 -5.75 -5.35
CA PHE A 63 -2.82 -4.80 -4.71
C PHE A 63 -2.33 -3.75 -5.71
N CYS A 64 -1.79 -4.18 -6.86
CA CYS A 64 -1.30 -3.28 -7.87
C CYS A 64 -2.41 -2.34 -8.36
N ARG A 65 -3.59 -2.88 -8.65
CA ARG A 65 -4.76 -2.11 -9.07
C ARG A 65 -5.18 -1.09 -8.00
N GLU A 66 -5.22 -1.50 -6.74
CA GLU A 66 -5.57 -0.62 -5.63
C GLU A 66 -4.61 0.56 -5.54
N ALA A 67 -3.29 0.30 -5.51
CA ALA A 67 -2.26 1.35 -5.48
C ALA A 67 -2.40 2.36 -6.63
N LEU A 68 -2.59 1.87 -7.86
CA LEU A 68 -2.65 2.73 -9.05
C LEU A 68 -3.91 3.58 -9.08
N VAL A 69 -5.07 2.99 -8.75
CA VAL A 69 -6.33 3.73 -8.69
C VAL A 69 -6.23 4.77 -7.59
N TRP A 70 -5.77 4.38 -6.41
CA TRP A 70 -5.69 5.25 -5.25
C TRP A 70 -4.73 6.43 -5.48
N GLN A 71 -3.58 6.21 -6.11
CA GLN A 71 -2.63 7.26 -6.51
C GLN A 71 -3.28 8.37 -7.37
N GLN A 72 -4.27 8.02 -8.19
CA GLN A 72 -4.96 8.98 -9.07
C GLN A 72 -6.05 9.79 -8.36
N LEU A 73 -6.49 9.35 -7.17
CA LEU A 73 -7.53 10.03 -6.41
C LEU A 73 -6.91 11.14 -5.57
N ARG A 74 -7.17 12.39 -5.96
CA ARG A 74 -6.75 13.59 -5.22
C ARG A 74 -7.97 14.45 -4.92
N HIS A 75 -8.54 14.25 -3.74
CA HIS A 75 -9.75 14.94 -3.32
C HIS A 75 -9.82 15.06 -1.78
N PRO A 76 -10.33 16.16 -1.21
CA PRO A 76 -10.39 16.35 0.25
C PRO A 76 -11.18 15.29 1.03
N PHE A 77 -12.13 14.60 0.38
CA PHE A 77 -12.97 13.56 1.00
C PHE A 77 -12.59 12.13 0.58
N VAL A 78 -11.41 11.95 -0.04
CA VAL A 78 -10.85 10.64 -0.32
C VAL A 78 -9.56 10.53 0.48
N LEU A 79 -9.38 9.41 1.18
CA LEU A 79 -8.17 9.16 1.95
C LEU A 79 -6.94 9.31 1.07
N GLU A 80 -5.90 9.98 1.56
CA GLU A 80 -4.67 10.18 0.80
C GLU A 80 -3.88 8.87 0.67
N PHE A 81 -3.33 8.63 -0.52
CA PHE A 81 -2.36 7.57 -0.75
C PHE A 81 -0.94 8.11 -0.56
N ILE A 82 -0.23 7.63 0.46
CA ILE A 82 1.16 8.05 0.73
C ILE A 82 2.12 7.28 -0.17
N GLY A 83 1.94 5.96 -0.29
CA GLY A 83 2.83 5.13 -1.11
C GLY A 83 2.80 3.66 -0.73
N ILE A 84 3.88 2.97 -1.10
CA ILE A 84 4.07 1.54 -0.94
C ILE A 84 5.31 1.29 -0.10
N ASP A 85 5.12 0.55 0.99
CA ASP A 85 6.21 0.04 1.81
C ASP A 85 6.54 -1.41 1.45
N ARG A 86 7.83 -1.74 1.48
CA ARG A 86 8.38 -3.08 1.24
C ARG A 86 9.33 -3.53 2.35
N GLU A 87 9.52 -2.71 3.38
CA GLU A 87 10.52 -2.89 4.42
C GLU A 87 9.88 -3.47 5.70
N SER A 88 8.63 -3.09 6.03
CA SER A 88 7.99 -3.50 7.28
C SER A 88 7.57 -4.98 7.32
N PHE A 89 7.42 -5.61 6.16
CA PHE A 89 7.12 -7.05 6.03
C PHE A 89 8.04 -7.66 4.97
N PRO A 90 9.13 -8.33 5.36
CA PRO A 90 10.05 -8.94 4.41
C PRO A 90 9.34 -9.90 3.45
N GLY A 91 9.50 -9.63 2.15
CA GLY A 91 8.84 -10.41 1.10
C GLY A 91 7.41 -10.00 0.79
N SER A 92 6.84 -8.99 1.44
CA SER A 92 5.49 -8.47 1.16
C SER A 92 5.51 -6.98 0.85
N LEU A 93 4.41 -6.47 0.28
CA LEU A 93 4.18 -5.05 0.04
C LEU A 93 2.99 -4.57 0.88
N CYS A 94 3.06 -3.34 1.36
CA CYS A 94 1.98 -2.70 2.11
C CYS A 94 1.60 -1.37 1.46
N LEU A 95 0.30 -1.05 1.44
CA LEU A 95 -0.17 0.29 1.11
C LEU A 95 -0.08 1.17 2.36
N VAL A 96 0.37 2.42 2.19
CA VAL A 96 0.57 3.38 3.28
C VAL A 96 -0.41 4.54 3.13
N ALA A 97 -1.12 4.86 4.20
CA ALA A 97 -2.06 5.98 4.29
C ALA A 97 -2.00 6.65 5.67
N PRO A 98 -2.43 7.91 5.83
CA PRO A 98 -2.48 8.60 7.13
C PRO A 98 -3.35 7.87 8.16
#